data_AF-R0L3G9-F1
#
_entry.id   AF-R0L3G9-F1
#
_cell.length_a   1.000
_cell.length_b   1.000
_cell.length_c   1.000
_cell.angle_alpha   90.00
_cell.angle_beta   90.00
_cell.angle_gamma   90.00
#
_symmetry.space_group_name_H-M   'P 1'
#
loop_
_entity.id
_entity.type
_entity.pdbx_description
1 polymer ?
#
loop_
_entity_poly.entity_id
_entity_poly.type
_entity_poly.pdbx_seq_one_letter_code
_entity_poly.pdbx_strand_id
1 'polypeptide(L)'
;RKLSSLEYLDLSSNNLSQIPSGLPRNIVLLHLEKNAIKVIGRDVLTQIKNLEYLLLHNNKLKARGIHPLAFQGLKKLHTVHLYNNMLERIP
;
A
#
# COMPACT_ATOMS: atom_id res chain seq x y z
N ARG A 1 -18.08 6.34 -13.60
CA ARG A 1 -17.89 4.89 -13.92
C ARG A 1 -16.81 4.33 -12.99
N LYS A 2 -17.02 3.18 -12.35
CA LYS A 2 -15.98 2.52 -11.53
C LYS A 2 -14.98 1.83 -12.46
N LEU A 3 -13.69 1.87 -12.13
CA LEU A 3 -12.63 1.20 -12.88
C LEU A 3 -12.60 -0.29 -12.53
N SER A 4 -13.61 -1.05 -12.98
CA SER A 4 -13.81 -2.45 -12.60
C SER A 4 -12.83 -3.43 -13.24
N SER A 5 -12.09 -3.03 -14.28
CA SER A 5 -11.10 -3.89 -14.94
C SER A 5 -9.66 -3.47 -14.64
N LEU A 6 -9.46 -2.49 -13.75
CA LEU A 6 -8.12 -2.01 -13.42
C LEU A 6 -7.46 -2.97 -12.41
N GLU A 7 -6.40 -3.64 -12.86
CA GLU A 7 -5.60 -4.58 -12.06
C GLU A 7 -4.23 -4.01 -11.70
N TYR A 8 -3.67 -3.17 -12.55
CA TYR A 8 -2.41 -2.48 -12.33
C TYR A 8 -2.66 -1.00 -12.08
N LEU A 9 -2.14 -0.47 -10.98
CA LEU A 9 -2.20 0.96 -10.68
C LEU A 9 -0.82 1.46 -10.25
N ASP A 10 -0.29 2.42 -11.01
CA ASP A 10 0.95 3.11 -10.69
C ASP A 10 0.69 4.51 -10.15
N LEU A 11 1.06 4.72 -8.89
CA LEU A 11 1.04 6.00 -8.19
C LEU A 11 2.44 6.36 -7.67
N SER A 12 3.49 5.71 -8.17
CA SER A 12 4.86 5.96 -7.76
C SER A 12 5.34 7.37 -8.13
N SER A 13 6.39 7.85 -7.48
CA SER A 13 7.06 9.12 -7.81
C SER A 13 6.13 10.34 -7.76
N ASN A 14 5.21 10.34 -6.79
CA ASN A 14 4.32 11.45 -6.49
C ASN A 14 4.64 12.05 -5.11
N ASN A 15 3.85 13.02 -4.66
CA ASN A 15 3.98 13.66 -3.35
C ASN A 15 2.94 13.13 -2.34
N LEU A 16 2.53 11.86 -2.45
CA LEU A 16 1.51 11.31 -1.56
C LEU A 16 2.05 11.18 -0.13
N SER A 17 1.34 11.77 0.83
CA SER A 17 1.64 11.64 2.26
C SER A 17 0.95 10.45 2.93
N GLN A 18 -0.03 9.88 2.25
CA GLN A 18 -0.86 8.74 2.68
C GLN A 18 -1.34 7.94 1.47
N ILE A 19 -1.71 6.68 1.69
CA ILE A 19 -2.35 5.85 0.66
C ILE A 19 -3.75 6.43 0.37
N PRO A 20 -4.11 6.69 -0.91
CA PRO A 20 -5.43 7.19 -1.26
C PRO A 20 -6.55 6.24 -0.83
N SER A 21 -7.68 6.80 -0.40
CA SER A 21 -8.90 6.03 -0.17
C SER A 21 -9.62 5.74 -1.51
N GLY A 22 -10.53 4.76 -1.49
CA GLY A 22 -11.36 4.44 -2.66
C GLY A 22 -10.62 3.78 -3.83
N LEU A 23 -9.51 3.09 -3.57
CA LEU A 23 -8.77 2.34 -4.58
C LEU A 23 -9.68 1.32 -5.31
N PRO A 24 -9.57 1.20 -6.65
CA PRO A 24 -10.30 0.19 -7.42
C PRO A 24 -10.13 -1.22 -6.86
N ARG A 25 -11.26 -1.91 -6.62
CA ARG A 25 -11.31 -3.18 -5.88
C ARG A 25 -10.52 -4.33 -6.51
N ASN A 26 -10.28 -4.27 -7.82
CA ASN A 26 -9.67 -5.34 -8.60
C ASN A 26 -8.16 -5.18 -8.80
N ILE A 27 -7.53 -4.23 -8.10
CA ILE A 27 -6.07 -4.07 -8.14
C ILE A 27 -5.39 -5.35 -7.63
N VAL A 28 -4.39 -5.78 -8.39
CA VAL A 28 -3.47 -6.90 -8.17
C VAL A 28 -2.07 -6.39 -7.87
N LEU A 29 -1.62 -5.34 -8.57
CA LEU A 29 -0.31 -4.70 -8.37
C LEU A 29 -0.47 -3.20 -8.15
N LEU A 30 0.04 -2.73 -7.00
CA LEU A 30 0.00 -1.32 -6.59
C LEU A 30 1.41 -0.78 -6.35
N HIS A 31 1.81 0.18 -7.19
CA HIS A 31 3.03 0.97 -7.00
C HIS A 31 2.72 2.24 -6.21
N LEU A 32 3.40 2.40 -5.08
CA LEU A 32 3.34 3.56 -4.18
C LEU A 32 4.74 4.03 -3.77
N GLU A 33 5.79 3.46 -4.34
CA GLU A 33 7.17 3.82 -4.04
C GLU A 33 7.51 5.26 -4.44
N LYS A 34 8.59 5.78 -3.85
CA LYS A 34 9.08 7.16 -4.12
C LYS A 34 8.01 8.22 -3.84
N ASN A 35 7.25 8.04 -2.76
CA ASN A 35 6.30 9.01 -2.22
C ASN A 35 6.76 9.49 -0.82
N ALA A 36 5.89 10.19 -0.09
CA ALA A 36 6.13 10.68 1.26
C ALA A 36 5.23 9.98 2.31
N ILE A 37 4.80 8.73 2.06
CA ILE A 37 3.84 8.01 2.90
C ILE A 37 4.45 7.71 4.26
N LYS A 38 3.73 8.07 5.33
CA LYS A 38 4.17 7.90 6.72
C LYS A 38 3.36 6.88 7.51
N VAL A 39 2.13 6.61 7.06
CA VAL A 39 1.15 5.80 7.80
C VAL A 39 0.42 4.84 6.86
N ILE A 40 0.21 3.61 7.31
CA ILE A 40 -0.75 2.65 6.73
C ILE A 40 -1.82 2.39 7.79
N GLY A 41 -3.00 2.97 7.59
CA GLY A 41 -4.14 2.79 8.47
C GLY A 41 -4.74 1.39 8.37
N ARG A 42 -5.51 0.98 9.39
CA ARG A 42 -6.15 -0.33 9.48
C ARG A 42 -6.92 -0.72 8.21
N ASP A 43 -7.76 0.18 7.71
CA ASP A 43 -8.79 -0.18 6.73
C ASP A 43 -8.45 0.24 5.28
N VAL A 44 -7.33 0.94 5.05
CA VAL A 44 -7.06 1.60 3.76
C VAL A 44 -6.89 0.62 2.59
N LEU A 45 -6.40 -0.59 2.87
CA LEU A 45 -6.21 -1.65 1.87
C LEU A 45 -7.32 -2.72 1.88
N THR A 46 -8.26 -2.68 2.83
CA THR A 46 -9.22 -3.79 3.05
C THR A 46 -10.18 -4.05 1.88
N GLN A 47 -10.35 -3.06 0.99
CA GLN A 47 -11.22 -3.16 -0.19
C GLN A 47 -10.55 -3.79 -1.42
N ILE A 48 -9.22 -3.84 -1.48
CA ILE A 48 -8.45 -4.37 -2.61
C ILE A 48 -7.99 -5.81 -2.33
N LYS A 49 -8.97 -6.70 -2.10
CA LYS A 49 -8.73 -8.09 -1.66
C LYS A 49 -7.97 -8.96 -2.68
N ASN A 50 -7.87 -8.50 -3.92
CA ASN A 50 -7.12 -9.15 -4.98
C ASN A 50 -5.64 -8.74 -5.02
N LEU A 51 -5.19 -7.85 -4.14
CA LEU A 51 -3.82 -7.36 -4.12
C LEU A 51 -2.84 -8.50 -3.84
N GLU A 52 -1.85 -8.59 -4.72
CA GLU A 52 -0.78 -9.61 -4.71
C GLU A 52 0.58 -8.93 -4.44
N TYR A 53 0.81 -7.78 -5.07
CA TYR A 53 2.05 -7.01 -5.00
C TYR A 53 1.79 -5.59 -4.47
N LEU A 54 2.48 -5.21 -3.39
CA LEU A 54 2.42 -3.87 -2.81
C LEU A 54 3.82 -3.26 -2.69
N LEU A 55 4.11 -2.26 -3.52
CA LEU A 55 5.43 -1.62 -3.54
C LEU A 55 5.38 -0.29 -2.76
N LEU A 56 6.02 -0.25 -1.60
CA LEU A 56 6.02 0.89 -0.68
C LEU A 56 7.44 1.38 -0.36
N HIS A 57 8.45 0.88 -1.07
CA HIS A 57 9.84 1.26 -0.82
C HIS A 57 10.08 2.75 -1.14
N ASN A 58 11.16 3.32 -0.62
CA ASN A 58 11.48 4.74 -0.81
C ASN A 58 10.35 5.70 -0.32
N ASN A 59 9.71 5.37 0.80
CA ASN A 59 8.73 6.23 1.49
C ASN A 59 9.30 6.70 2.84
N LYS A 60 8.42 7.18 3.74
CA LYS A 60 8.78 7.69 5.08
C LYS A 60 8.10 6.89 6.19
N LEU A 61 7.77 5.62 5.93
CA LEU A 61 7.10 4.75 6.90
C LEU A 61 8.03 4.49 8.09
N LYS A 62 7.46 4.60 9.29
CA LYS A 62 8.05 4.09 10.53
C LYS A 62 7.23 2.90 11.00
N ALA A 63 7.82 1.99 11.77
CA ALA A 63 7.09 0.80 12.25
C ALA A 63 5.80 1.18 12.99
N ARG A 64 5.84 2.23 13.82
CA ARG A 64 4.65 2.78 14.53
C ARG A 64 3.57 3.39 13.62
N GLY A 65 3.92 3.70 12.37
CA GLY A 65 2.99 4.22 11.36
C GLY A 65 2.23 3.11 10.64
N ILE A 66 2.61 1.85 10.81
CA ILE A 66 1.92 0.71 10.22
C ILE A 66 0.98 0.16 11.30
N HIS A 67 -0.32 0.22 11.05
CA HIS A 67 -1.28 -0.37 11.98
C HIS A 67 -1.09 -1.91 12.02
N PRO A 68 -1.16 -2.57 13.18
CA PRO A 68 -0.93 -4.03 13.29
C PRO A 68 -1.86 -4.89 12.41
N LEU A 69 -3.02 -4.34 12.06
CA LEU A 69 -4.03 -4.99 11.20
C LEU A 69 -4.10 -4.37 9.79
N ALA A 70 -3.12 -3.57 9.37
CA ALA A 70 -3.11 -2.87 8.09
C ALA A 70 -3.22 -3.79 6.86
N PHE A 71 -2.69 -5.01 6.97
CA PHE A 71 -2.71 -6.03 5.90
C PHE A 71 -3.76 -7.12 6.15
N GLN A 72 -4.61 -6.96 7.18
CA GLN A 72 -5.59 -7.98 7.55
C GLN A 72 -6.57 -8.22 6.38
N GLY A 73 -6.75 -9.49 6.01
CA GLY A 73 -7.70 -9.90 4.97
C GLY A 73 -7.15 -9.86 3.54
N LEU A 74 -5.92 -9.38 3.32
CA LEU A 74 -5.23 -9.46 2.02
C LEU A 74 -4.68 -10.86 1.78
N LYS A 75 -5.58 -11.84 1.60
CA LYS A 75 -5.25 -13.28 1.52
C LYS A 75 -4.35 -13.67 0.34
N LYS A 76 -4.31 -12.84 -0.71
CA LYS A 76 -3.49 -13.06 -1.91
C LYS A 76 -2.15 -12.31 -1.86
N LEU A 77 -1.94 -11.45 -0.87
CA LEU A 77 -0.73 -10.65 -0.78
C LEU A 77 0.46 -11.55 -0.55
N HIS A 78 1.38 -11.57 -1.52
CA HIS A 78 2.56 -12.41 -1.46
C HIS A 78 3.84 -11.56 -1.37
N THR A 79 3.84 -10.33 -1.90
CA THR A 79 5.02 -9.45 -1.88
C THR A 79 4.69 -8.07 -1.37
N VAL A 80 5.46 -7.64 -0.35
CA VAL A 80 5.47 -6.26 0.14
C VAL A 80 6.90 -5.75 0.14
N HIS A 81 7.18 -4.69 -0.61
CA HIS A 81 8.48 -4.04 -0.59
C HIS A 81 8.45 -2.84 0.36
N LEU A 82 9.21 -2.93 1.46
CA LEU A 82 9.30 -1.88 2.48
C LEU A 82 10.71 -1.29 2.65
N TYR A 83 11.69 -1.71 1.86
CA TYR A 83 13.06 -1.20 1.95
C TYR A 83 13.14 0.30 1.68
N ASN A 84 14.22 0.96 2.11
CA ASN A 84 14.38 2.43 2.00
C ASN A 84 13.22 3.23 2.62
N ASN A 85 12.65 2.71 3.71
CA ASN A 85 11.78 3.46 4.62
C ASN A 85 12.56 3.80 5.91
N MET A 86 11.86 4.33 6.92
CA MET A 86 12.40 4.66 8.24
C MET A 86 11.98 3.60 9.27
N LEU A 87 11.95 2.33 8.88
CA LEU A 87 11.53 1.23 9.74
C LEU A 87 12.62 0.94 10.77
N GLU A 88 12.27 1.09 12.05
CA GLU A 88 13.15 0.83 13.19
C GLU A 88 13.07 -0.64 13.66
N ARG A 89 12.07 -1.39 13.18
CA ARG A 89 11.81 -2.81 13.46
C ARG A 89 10.92 -3.41 12.38
N ILE A 90 10.80 -4.74 12.39
CA ILE A 90 9.79 -5.43 11.58
C ILE A 90 8.39 -5.02 12.08
N PRO A 91 7.51 -4.51 11.20
CA PRO A 91 6.16 -4.10 11.54
C PRO A 91 5.20 -5.28 11.76
#